data_AF-A0A7V8Z4H2-F1
#
_entry.id   AF-A0A7V8Z4H2-F1
#
_cell.length_a   1.000
_cell.length_b   1.000
_cell.length_c   1.000
_cell.angle_alpha   90.00
_cell.angle_beta   90.00
_cell.angle_gamma   90.00
#
_symmetry.space_group_name_H-M   'P 1'
#
loop_
_entity.id
_entity.type
_entity.pdbx_description
1 polymer ?
#
loop_
_entity_poly.entity_id
_entity_poly.type
_entity_poly.pdbx_seq_one_letter_code
_entity_poly.pdbx_strand_id
1 'polypeptide(L)'
;MNNLLPQLSLHKPAARWLGWASAVFAVSGLVHLGVLLVSGGPWEGAVSYRKPLTFGISFAALLWTLGWIIDRLPARPRLETVLATTLIGSSVLEVGLITMQAWRGVASHFNEATGGDTLVWAVMGISIGVMSVAFLGLAVWAVIERPQDPATRLAVLAGLAIFFTGLGLGQWVVSLGVAYFGANDLVPDTVVTGGAGVVKFPHATAMHGLQVFIGAAILSGSGSLDARRRLGVVRMVVAGYTLFVLWSIVHTMAGRAPTDLAGIELAMAAAACGLLGVAAARVVSAWRSHPVAAAGVGVTLR
;
A
#
# COMPACT_ATOMS: atom_id res chain seq x y z
N MET A 1 -4.80 -16.07 19.49
CA MET A 1 -4.01 -16.03 18.23
C MET A 1 -4.31 -17.20 17.28
N ASN A 2 -5.03 -18.25 17.70
CA ASN A 2 -5.25 -19.47 16.88
C ASN A 2 -6.03 -19.28 15.57
N ASN A 3 -6.72 -18.14 15.36
CA ASN A 3 -7.51 -17.88 14.15
C ASN A 3 -6.84 -16.92 13.15
N LEU A 4 -5.58 -16.50 13.37
CA LEU A 4 -4.91 -15.57 12.45
C LEU A 4 -4.27 -16.28 11.25
N LEU A 5 -3.68 -17.46 11.46
CA LEU A 5 -3.00 -18.21 10.39
C LEU A 5 -3.93 -18.53 9.19
N PRO A 6 -5.18 -18.99 9.38
CA PRO A 6 -6.10 -19.21 8.26
C PRO A 6 -6.49 -17.90 7.53
N GLN A 7 -6.46 -16.75 8.23
CA GLN A 7 -6.75 -15.45 7.63
C GLN A 7 -5.59 -14.95 6.76
N LEU A 8 -4.37 -15.44 6.99
CA LEU A 8 -3.15 -15.03 6.25
C LEU A 8 -2.77 -16.00 5.14
N SER A 9 -3.32 -17.23 5.13
CA SER A 9 -2.96 -18.22 4.13
C SER A 9 -3.50 -17.88 2.75
N LEU A 10 -2.64 -18.12 1.75
CA LEU A 10 -2.90 -17.97 0.32
C LEU A 10 -2.92 -19.37 -0.30
N HIS A 11 -4.03 -19.76 -0.92
CA HIS A 11 -4.26 -21.14 -1.34
C HIS A 11 -4.16 -21.29 -2.86
N LYS A 12 -4.72 -20.35 -3.61
CA LYS A 12 -4.70 -20.37 -5.08
C LYS A 12 -3.27 -20.23 -5.61
N PRO A 13 -2.91 -20.91 -6.72
CA PRO A 13 -1.56 -20.85 -7.28
C PRO A 13 -1.06 -19.42 -7.54
N ALA A 14 -1.87 -18.60 -8.22
CA ALA A 14 -1.53 -17.20 -8.52
C ALA A 14 -1.36 -16.33 -7.26
N ALA A 15 -2.21 -16.54 -6.24
CA ALA A 15 -2.08 -15.86 -4.96
C ALA A 15 -0.77 -16.24 -4.25
N ARG A 16 -0.37 -17.52 -4.29
CA ARG A 16 0.91 -17.99 -3.75
C ARG A 16 2.11 -17.38 -4.47
N TRP A 17 2.06 -17.24 -5.80
CA TRP A 17 3.11 -16.55 -6.56
C TRP A 17 3.30 -15.11 -6.10
N LEU A 18 2.21 -14.38 -5.91
CA LEU A 18 2.22 -13.02 -5.36
C LEU A 18 2.77 -12.99 -3.93
N GLY A 19 2.45 -13.99 -3.11
CA GLY A 19 3.04 -14.16 -1.77
C GLY A 19 4.56 -14.40 -1.79
N TRP A 20 5.06 -15.24 -2.69
CA TRP A 20 6.50 -15.45 -2.85
C TRP A 20 7.21 -14.20 -3.36
N ALA A 21 6.65 -13.54 -4.39
CA ALA A 21 7.18 -12.29 -4.90
C ALA A 21 7.22 -11.22 -3.80
N SER A 22 6.18 -11.13 -2.97
CA SER A 22 6.17 -10.25 -1.80
C SER A 22 7.36 -10.47 -0.87
N ALA A 23 7.66 -11.73 -0.52
CA ALA A 23 8.81 -12.04 0.31
C ALA A 23 10.14 -11.62 -0.35
N VAL A 24 10.28 -11.85 -1.66
CA VAL A 24 11.47 -11.41 -2.43
C VAL A 24 11.61 -9.90 -2.41
N PHE A 25 10.53 -9.14 -2.60
CA PHE A 25 10.56 -7.67 -2.54
C PHE A 25 10.86 -7.14 -1.14
N ALA A 26 10.38 -7.81 -0.09
CA ALA A 26 10.70 -7.45 1.28
C ALA A 26 12.20 -7.61 1.55
N VAL A 27 12.78 -8.74 1.14
CA VAL A 27 14.22 -8.99 1.22
C VAL A 27 14.99 -7.97 0.38
N SER A 28 14.56 -7.69 -0.85
CA SER A 28 15.15 -6.67 -1.71
C SER A 28 15.18 -5.30 -1.01
N GLY A 29 14.07 -4.88 -0.39
CA GLY A 29 14.02 -3.64 0.39
C GLY A 29 15.08 -3.63 1.50
N LEU A 30 15.15 -4.69 2.29
CA LEU A 30 16.14 -4.82 3.37
C LEU A 30 17.59 -4.83 2.87
N VAL A 31 17.87 -5.43 1.71
CA VAL A 31 19.18 -5.36 1.06
C VAL A 31 19.53 -3.92 0.71
N HIS A 32 18.61 -3.16 0.13
CA HIS A 32 18.84 -1.74 -0.18
C HIS A 32 19.02 -0.88 1.06
N LEU A 33 18.36 -1.20 2.18
CA LEU A 33 18.66 -0.59 3.47
C LEU A 33 20.11 -0.87 3.89
N GLY A 34 20.57 -2.12 3.77
CA GLY A 34 21.97 -2.48 4.01
C GLY A 34 22.94 -1.68 3.15
N VAL A 35 22.66 -1.53 1.85
CA VAL A 35 23.47 -0.71 0.93
C VAL A 35 23.49 0.75 1.37
N LEU A 36 22.34 1.33 1.73
CA LEU A 36 22.26 2.71 2.20
C LEU A 36 23.10 2.93 3.47
N LEU A 37 23.02 2.01 4.44
CA LEU A 37 23.77 2.09 5.68
C LEU A 37 25.28 1.93 5.48
N VAL A 38 25.71 1.01 4.61
CA VAL A 38 27.13 0.75 4.34
C VAL A 38 27.76 1.86 3.49
N SER A 39 27.03 2.36 2.48
CA SER A 39 27.53 3.42 1.61
C SER A 39 27.56 4.80 2.26
N GLY A 40 26.83 5.00 3.37
CA GLY A 40 26.74 6.31 4.04
C GLY A 40 26.04 7.39 3.20
N GLY A 41 25.29 6.99 2.18
CA GLY A 41 24.58 7.92 1.29
C GLY A 41 23.44 8.67 2.00
N PRO A 42 22.97 9.80 1.44
CA PRO A 42 21.92 10.60 2.06
C PRO A 42 20.59 9.84 2.10
N TRP A 43 19.79 10.08 3.14
CA TRP A 43 18.42 9.55 3.24
C TRP A 43 17.47 10.23 2.25
N GLU A 44 17.65 11.55 2.07
CA GLU A 44 16.85 12.35 1.15
C GLU A 44 17.50 12.47 -0.23
N GLY A 45 16.72 12.97 -1.19
CA GLY A 45 17.21 13.34 -2.51
C GLY A 45 16.85 12.40 -3.65
N ALA A 46 17.05 12.88 -4.87
CA ALA A 46 16.61 12.19 -6.08
C ALA A 46 17.35 10.87 -6.38
N VAL A 47 18.54 10.67 -5.81
CA VAL A 47 19.43 9.52 -6.08
C VAL A 47 19.55 8.56 -4.89
N SER A 48 18.95 8.90 -3.74
CA SER A 48 19.08 8.10 -2.50
C SER A 48 18.62 6.65 -2.67
N TYR A 49 19.40 5.72 -2.09
CA TYR A 49 19.06 4.30 -1.93
C TYR A 49 17.82 4.06 -1.05
N ARG A 50 17.31 5.09 -0.37
CA ARG A 50 15.97 5.05 0.23
C ARG A 50 14.90 4.71 -0.80
N LYS A 51 15.01 5.17 -2.06
CA LYS A 51 14.02 4.88 -3.11
C LYS A 51 13.86 3.37 -3.38
N PRO A 52 14.91 2.62 -3.76
CA PRO A 52 14.75 1.19 -3.98
C PRO A 52 14.35 0.43 -2.70
N LEU A 53 14.77 0.89 -1.51
CA LEU A 53 14.25 0.39 -0.23
C LEU A 53 12.72 0.54 -0.13
N THR A 54 12.20 1.76 -0.23
CA THR A 54 10.77 2.01 0.00
C THR A 54 9.89 1.41 -1.09
N PHE A 55 10.34 1.43 -2.35
CA PHE A 55 9.62 0.75 -3.43
C PHE A 55 9.61 -0.77 -3.21
N GLY A 56 10.73 -1.38 -2.80
CA GLY A 56 10.78 -2.80 -2.46
C GLY A 56 9.77 -3.18 -1.37
N ILE A 57 9.78 -2.46 -0.23
CA ILE A 57 8.84 -2.74 0.87
C ILE A 57 7.38 -2.47 0.46
N SER A 58 7.12 -1.41 -0.31
CA SER A 58 5.77 -1.08 -0.77
C SER A 58 5.22 -2.13 -1.74
N PHE A 59 6.03 -2.60 -2.71
CA PHE A 59 5.63 -3.69 -3.59
C PHE A 59 5.47 -5.01 -2.83
N ALA A 60 6.27 -5.27 -1.82
CA ALA A 60 6.08 -6.43 -0.96
C ALA A 60 4.69 -6.43 -0.31
N ALA A 61 4.32 -5.31 0.33
CA ALA A 61 3.02 -5.17 0.96
C ALA A 61 1.88 -5.25 -0.07
N LEU A 62 2.02 -4.57 -1.21
CA LEU A 62 1.03 -4.53 -2.28
C LEU A 62 0.77 -5.91 -2.88
N LEU A 63 1.81 -6.63 -3.31
CA LEU A 63 1.65 -7.94 -3.96
C LEU A 63 1.01 -8.96 -3.02
N TRP A 64 1.41 -8.98 -1.75
CA TRP A 64 0.77 -9.85 -0.76
C TRP A 64 -0.72 -9.51 -0.60
N THR A 65 -1.06 -8.22 -0.48
CA THR A 65 -2.45 -7.78 -0.37
C THR A 65 -3.28 -8.15 -1.60
N LEU A 66 -2.72 -8.06 -2.81
CA LEU A 66 -3.42 -8.47 -4.03
C LEU A 66 -3.60 -9.99 -4.11
N GLY A 67 -2.57 -10.75 -3.72
CA GLY A 67 -2.68 -12.20 -3.58
C GLY A 67 -3.80 -12.58 -2.62
N TRP A 68 -3.90 -11.87 -1.49
CA TRP A 68 -4.99 -12.05 -0.52
C TRP A 68 -6.36 -11.79 -1.14
N ILE A 69 -6.54 -10.68 -1.88
CA ILE A 69 -7.82 -10.37 -2.54
C ILE A 69 -8.19 -11.45 -3.56
N ILE A 70 -7.25 -11.82 -4.42
CA ILE A 70 -7.45 -12.84 -5.46
C ILE A 70 -7.87 -14.18 -4.84
N ASP A 71 -7.29 -14.55 -3.71
CA ASP A 71 -7.62 -15.79 -2.98
C ASP A 71 -9.06 -15.80 -2.43
N ARG A 72 -9.66 -14.63 -2.18
CA ARG A 72 -11.04 -14.48 -1.65
C ARG A 72 -12.11 -14.28 -2.72
N LEU A 73 -11.74 -14.13 -4.00
CA LEU A 73 -12.70 -14.07 -5.10
C LEU A 73 -13.00 -15.48 -5.63
N PRO A 74 -14.12 -15.71 -6.35
CA PRO A 74 -14.37 -16.98 -7.06
C PRO A 74 -13.21 -17.36 -7.98
N ALA A 75 -13.04 -18.63 -8.35
CA ALA A 75 -11.88 -19.02 -9.16
C ALA A 75 -11.98 -18.51 -10.62
N ARG A 76 -10.94 -17.82 -11.12
CA ARG A 76 -10.78 -17.48 -12.54
C ARG A 76 -9.33 -17.71 -13.00
N PRO A 77 -8.89 -18.98 -13.16
CA PRO A 77 -7.46 -19.33 -13.26
C PRO A 77 -6.66 -18.56 -14.31
N ARG A 78 -7.25 -18.30 -15.48
CA ARG A 78 -6.60 -17.51 -16.55
C ARG A 78 -6.39 -16.05 -16.14
N LEU A 79 -7.44 -15.40 -15.63
CA LEU A 79 -7.37 -14.02 -15.17
C LEU A 79 -6.42 -13.88 -13.98
N GLU A 80 -6.51 -14.81 -13.02
CA GLU A 80 -5.60 -14.90 -11.86
C GLU A 80 -4.13 -14.96 -12.29
N THR A 81 -3.82 -15.82 -13.26
CA THR A 81 -2.47 -15.99 -13.79
C THR A 81 -1.98 -14.71 -14.47
N VAL A 82 -2.79 -14.11 -15.36
CA VAL A 82 -2.45 -12.86 -16.05
C VAL A 82 -2.22 -11.73 -15.05
N LEU A 83 -3.12 -11.55 -14.08
CA LEU A 83 -2.97 -10.51 -13.06
C LEU A 83 -1.67 -10.73 -12.26
N ALA A 84 -1.43 -11.94 -11.77
CA ALA A 84 -0.25 -12.23 -10.98
C ALA A 84 1.06 -11.99 -11.75
N THR A 85 1.17 -12.48 -12.99
CA THR A 85 2.39 -12.32 -13.78
C THR A 85 2.61 -10.87 -14.20
N THR A 86 1.56 -10.12 -14.57
CA THR A 86 1.67 -8.70 -14.89
C THR A 86 2.10 -7.89 -13.67
N LEU A 87 1.47 -8.09 -12.51
CA LEU A 87 1.80 -7.37 -11.28
C LEU A 87 3.25 -7.65 -10.83
N ILE A 88 3.68 -8.91 -10.87
CA ILE A 88 5.06 -9.29 -10.52
C ILE A 88 6.05 -8.71 -11.52
N GLY A 89 5.81 -8.89 -12.83
CA GLY A 89 6.69 -8.42 -13.89
C GLY A 89 6.88 -6.91 -13.86
N SER A 90 5.79 -6.14 -13.75
CA SER A 90 5.86 -4.69 -13.59
C SER A 90 6.62 -4.29 -12.33
N SER A 91 6.36 -4.93 -11.19
CA SER A 91 7.07 -4.62 -9.94
C SER A 91 8.58 -4.88 -10.05
N VAL A 92 8.97 -5.97 -10.72
CA VAL A 92 10.39 -6.32 -10.92
C VAL A 92 11.07 -5.29 -11.79
N LEU A 93 10.41 -4.91 -12.89
CA LEU A 93 10.91 -3.89 -13.79
C LEU A 93 11.08 -2.55 -13.08
N GLU A 94 10.07 -2.12 -12.32
CA GLU A 94 10.11 -0.85 -11.57
C GLU A 94 11.27 -0.80 -10.58
N VAL A 95 11.34 -1.76 -9.65
CA VAL A 95 12.39 -1.77 -8.63
C VAL A 95 13.75 -1.97 -9.28
N GLY A 96 13.86 -2.80 -10.33
CA GLY A 96 15.09 -3.01 -11.07
C GLY A 96 15.63 -1.72 -11.70
N LEU A 97 14.79 -0.97 -12.41
CA LEU A 97 15.19 0.29 -13.04
C LEU A 97 15.50 1.38 -12.00
N ILE A 98 14.73 1.46 -10.91
CA ILE A 98 15.03 2.37 -9.79
C ILE A 98 16.39 2.05 -9.19
N THR A 99 16.66 0.77 -8.93
CA THR A 99 17.92 0.30 -8.36
C THR A 99 19.09 0.59 -9.29
N MET A 100 18.93 0.29 -10.58
CA MET A 100 19.94 0.57 -11.60
C MET A 100 20.27 2.07 -11.67
N GLN A 101 19.26 2.94 -11.65
CA GLN A 101 19.48 4.38 -11.69
C GLN A 101 20.14 4.91 -10.41
N ALA A 102 19.74 4.42 -9.24
CA ALA A 102 20.42 4.73 -7.98
C ALA A 102 21.90 4.33 -8.01
N TRP A 103 22.21 3.14 -8.55
CA TRP A 103 23.59 2.66 -8.73
C TRP A 103 24.39 3.52 -9.72
N ARG A 104 23.76 3.99 -10.79
CA ARG A 104 24.37 4.94 -11.75
C ARG A 104 24.58 6.34 -11.18
N GLY A 105 24.05 6.64 -9.99
CA GLY A 105 24.14 7.97 -9.39
C GLY A 105 23.20 9.00 -10.04
N VAL A 106 22.13 8.56 -10.71
CA VAL A 106 21.16 9.45 -11.38
C VAL A 106 19.72 9.15 -10.94
N ALA A 107 18.83 10.10 -11.16
CA ALA A 107 17.43 9.93 -10.78
C ALA A 107 16.69 8.99 -11.74
N SER A 108 15.76 8.20 -11.19
CA SER A 108 14.88 7.31 -11.98
C SER A 108 13.59 7.95 -12.49
N HIS A 109 13.07 8.94 -11.76
CA HIS A 109 11.80 9.60 -12.09
C HIS A 109 12.06 11.00 -12.64
N PHE A 110 11.30 11.38 -13.66
CA PHE A 110 11.36 12.70 -14.32
C PHE A 110 12.70 13.02 -15.01
N ASN A 111 13.60 12.04 -15.10
CA ASN A 111 14.95 12.27 -15.58
C ASN A 111 15.01 12.13 -17.10
N GLU A 112 15.08 13.25 -17.80
CA GLU A 112 15.24 13.31 -19.26
C GLU A 112 16.58 13.94 -19.67
N ALA A 113 17.58 13.89 -18.78
CA ALA A 113 18.88 14.52 -19.01
C ALA A 113 19.68 13.88 -20.16
N THR A 114 19.47 12.59 -20.42
CA THR A 114 20.09 11.85 -21.53
C THR A 114 19.07 10.96 -22.21
N GLY A 115 19.31 10.57 -23.47
CA GLY A 115 18.41 9.66 -24.19
C GLY A 115 18.22 8.30 -23.49
N GLY A 116 19.24 7.82 -22.76
CA GLY A 116 19.14 6.61 -21.96
C GLY A 116 18.25 6.79 -20.73
N ASP A 117 18.35 7.94 -20.05
CA ASP A 117 17.52 8.23 -18.88
C ASP A 117 16.06 8.47 -19.26
N THR A 118 15.82 9.16 -20.39
CA THR A 118 14.49 9.31 -20.99
C THR A 118 13.86 7.96 -21.30
N LEU A 119 14.64 7.01 -21.87
CA LEU A 119 14.13 5.66 -22.15
C LEU A 119 13.74 4.93 -20.87
N VAL A 120 14.58 4.99 -19.83
CA VAL A 120 14.27 4.39 -18.52
C VAL A 120 12.99 4.98 -17.95
N TRP A 121 12.87 6.31 -17.96
CA TRP A 121 11.69 7.00 -17.46
C TRP A 121 10.42 6.61 -18.22
N ALA A 122 10.48 6.55 -19.56
CA ALA A 122 9.37 6.13 -20.40
C ALA A 122 8.95 4.67 -20.14
N VAL A 123 9.91 3.76 -20.01
CA VAL A 123 9.64 2.33 -19.73
C VAL A 123 8.95 2.15 -18.37
N MET A 124 9.39 2.88 -17.34
CA MET A 124 8.72 2.89 -16.04
C MET A 124 7.27 3.40 -16.18
N GLY A 125 7.07 4.52 -16.87
CA GLY A 125 5.72 5.06 -17.12
C GLY A 125 4.79 4.06 -17.80
N ILE A 126 5.26 3.36 -18.84
CA ILE A 126 4.50 2.31 -19.54
C ILE A 126 4.18 1.14 -18.60
N SER A 127 5.16 0.68 -17.81
CA SER A 127 4.99 -0.41 -16.85
C SER A 127 3.94 -0.10 -15.79
N ILE A 128 3.95 1.10 -15.21
CA ILE A 128 2.91 1.56 -14.29
C ILE A 128 1.55 1.65 -14.99
N GLY A 129 1.49 2.08 -16.25
CA GLY A 129 0.26 2.07 -17.05
C GLY A 129 -0.33 0.65 -17.20
N VAL A 130 0.50 -0.32 -17.58
CA VAL A 130 0.13 -1.73 -17.70
C VAL A 130 -0.34 -2.29 -16.35
N MET A 131 0.38 -2.00 -15.27
CA MET A 131 0.01 -2.40 -13.93
C MET A 131 -1.34 -1.80 -13.51
N SER A 132 -1.60 -0.52 -13.84
CA SER A 132 -2.87 0.15 -13.56
C SER A 132 -4.05 -0.52 -14.27
N VAL A 133 -3.86 -1.01 -15.49
CA VAL A 133 -4.88 -1.81 -16.20
C VAL A 133 -5.14 -3.15 -15.50
N ALA A 134 -4.09 -3.83 -15.01
CA ALA A 134 -4.27 -5.05 -14.22
C ALA A 134 -5.05 -4.77 -12.92
N PHE A 135 -4.76 -3.67 -12.22
CA PHE A 135 -5.56 -3.22 -11.07
C PHE A 135 -7.03 -2.98 -11.42
N LEU A 136 -7.29 -2.35 -12.57
CA LEU A 136 -8.66 -2.14 -13.05
C LEU A 136 -9.36 -3.47 -13.32
N GLY A 137 -8.68 -4.43 -13.94
CA GLY A 137 -9.20 -5.79 -14.14
C GLY A 137 -9.56 -6.47 -12.82
N LEU A 138 -8.70 -6.38 -11.80
CA LEU A 138 -8.98 -6.91 -10.46
C LEU A 138 -10.15 -6.18 -9.80
N ALA A 139 -10.24 -4.86 -9.95
CA ALA A 139 -11.31 -4.07 -9.35
C ALA A 139 -12.68 -4.36 -9.97
N VAL A 140 -12.76 -4.43 -11.29
CA VAL A 140 -13.96 -4.85 -12.02
C VAL A 140 -14.38 -6.25 -11.58
N TRP A 141 -13.41 -7.17 -11.49
CA TRP A 141 -13.68 -8.53 -11.02
C TRP A 141 -14.24 -8.56 -9.58
N ALA A 142 -13.64 -7.80 -8.66
CA ALA A 142 -14.09 -7.70 -7.28
C ALA A 142 -15.48 -7.05 -7.14
N VAL A 143 -15.83 -6.09 -8.00
CA VAL A 143 -17.15 -5.45 -8.01
C VAL A 143 -18.24 -6.39 -8.54
N ILE A 144 -17.92 -7.20 -9.56
CA ILE A 144 -18.85 -8.15 -10.18
C ILE A 144 -19.12 -9.33 -9.24
N GLU A 145 -18.06 -10.01 -8.80
CA GLU A 145 -18.21 -11.27 -8.05
C GLU A 145 -18.46 -11.03 -6.56
N ARG A 146 -17.79 -10.02 -5.99
CA ARG A 146 -17.88 -9.58 -4.58
C ARG A 146 -17.51 -10.67 -3.54
N PRO A 147 -16.66 -10.34 -2.55
CA PRO A 147 -16.51 -11.22 -1.39
C PRO A 147 -17.84 -11.45 -0.66
N GLN A 148 -18.05 -12.67 -0.16
CA GLN A 148 -19.29 -13.05 0.55
C GLN A 148 -19.40 -12.39 1.93
N ASP A 149 -18.29 -12.35 2.69
CA ASP A 149 -18.22 -11.71 4.00
C ASP A 149 -18.37 -10.17 3.87
N PRO A 150 -19.39 -9.53 4.49
CA PRO A 150 -19.63 -8.09 4.29
C PRO A 150 -18.47 -7.19 4.73
N ALA A 151 -17.74 -7.58 5.78
CA ALA A 151 -16.58 -6.84 6.26
C ALA A 151 -15.43 -6.91 5.24
N THR A 152 -15.12 -8.11 4.74
CA THR A 152 -14.14 -8.33 3.68
C THR A 152 -14.53 -7.59 2.40
N ARG A 153 -15.81 -7.67 1.99
CA ARG A 153 -16.31 -6.98 0.80
C ARG A 153 -16.10 -5.46 0.89
N LEU A 154 -16.44 -4.87 2.03
CA LEU A 154 -16.21 -3.44 2.24
C LEU A 154 -14.72 -3.10 2.18
N ALA A 155 -13.87 -3.86 2.86
CA ALA A 155 -12.43 -3.62 2.88
C ALA A 155 -11.80 -3.72 1.47
N VAL A 156 -12.18 -4.73 0.69
CA VAL A 156 -11.70 -4.92 -0.68
C VAL A 156 -12.17 -3.79 -1.59
N LEU A 157 -13.48 -3.50 -1.62
CA LEU A 157 -14.02 -2.51 -2.55
C LEU A 157 -13.59 -1.09 -2.20
N ALA A 158 -13.64 -0.70 -0.93
CA ALA A 158 -13.14 0.60 -0.49
C ALA A 158 -11.62 0.72 -0.66
N GLY A 159 -10.89 -0.38 -0.47
CA GLY A 159 -9.44 -0.44 -0.60
C GLY A 159 -9.00 -0.25 -2.03
N LEU A 160 -9.67 -0.92 -2.98
CA LEU A 160 -9.41 -0.74 -4.40
C LEU A 160 -9.78 0.68 -4.84
N ALA A 161 -10.91 1.23 -4.36
CA ALA A 161 -11.30 2.60 -4.67
C ALA A 161 -10.26 3.64 -4.17
N ILE A 162 -9.80 3.53 -2.93
CA ILE A 162 -8.80 4.47 -2.39
C ILE A 162 -7.42 4.29 -3.04
N PHE A 163 -7.08 3.06 -3.48
CA PHE A 163 -5.88 2.81 -4.27
C PHE A 163 -5.94 3.54 -5.61
N PHE A 164 -7.09 3.59 -6.29
CA PHE A 164 -7.27 4.41 -7.50
C PHE A 164 -7.12 5.91 -7.23
N THR A 165 -7.56 6.41 -6.07
CA THR A 165 -7.23 7.77 -5.64
C THR A 165 -5.71 7.97 -5.55
N GLY A 166 -4.99 6.99 -4.98
CA GLY A 166 -3.53 6.97 -4.96
C GLY A 166 -2.90 7.03 -6.35
N LEU A 167 -3.38 6.25 -7.31
CA LEU A 167 -2.91 6.28 -8.70
C LEU A 167 -3.11 7.67 -9.35
N GLY A 168 -4.27 8.29 -9.14
CA GLY A 168 -4.54 9.65 -9.60
C GLY A 168 -3.61 10.70 -8.98
N LEU A 169 -3.38 10.61 -7.67
CA LEU A 169 -2.42 11.45 -6.97
C LEU A 169 -0.98 11.21 -7.46
N GLY A 170 -0.66 9.99 -7.89
CA GLY A 170 0.61 9.66 -8.51
C GLY A 170 0.83 10.44 -9.81
N GLN A 171 -0.22 10.59 -10.63
CA GLN A 171 -0.15 11.43 -11.84
C GLN A 171 0.09 12.90 -11.48
N TRP A 172 -0.49 13.40 -10.39
CA TRP A 172 -0.21 14.75 -9.91
C TRP A 172 1.27 14.93 -9.52
N VAL A 173 1.86 13.95 -8.84
CA VAL A 173 3.32 13.93 -8.55
C VAL A 173 4.13 13.97 -9.84
N VAL A 174 3.73 13.17 -10.84
CA VAL A 174 4.42 13.11 -12.14
C VAL A 174 4.35 14.44 -12.88
N SER A 175 3.17 15.05 -13.00
CA SER A 175 2.99 16.31 -13.71
C SER A 175 3.84 17.43 -13.11
N LEU A 176 3.87 17.55 -11.78
CA LEU A 176 4.70 18.57 -11.12
C LEU A 176 6.21 18.26 -11.24
N GLY A 177 6.60 16.98 -11.16
CA GLY A 177 7.99 16.57 -11.32
C GLY A 177 8.54 16.86 -12.71
N VAL A 178 7.76 16.54 -13.76
CA VAL A 178 8.12 16.82 -15.16
C VAL A 178 8.16 18.33 -15.43
N ALA A 179 7.18 19.10 -14.93
CA ALA A 179 7.17 20.55 -15.07
C ALA A 179 8.40 21.19 -14.39
N TYR A 180 8.79 20.70 -13.21
CA TYR A 180 10.00 21.15 -12.54
C TYR A 180 11.25 20.86 -13.36
N PHE A 181 11.38 19.63 -13.89
CA PHE A 181 12.52 19.25 -14.73
C PHE A 181 12.61 20.17 -15.96
N GLY A 182 11.52 20.34 -16.71
CA GLY A 182 11.51 21.17 -17.91
C GLY A 182 11.79 22.66 -17.67
N ALA A 183 11.60 23.16 -16.45
CA ALA A 183 11.89 24.55 -16.09
C ALA A 183 13.32 24.76 -15.55
N ASN A 184 13.98 23.70 -15.06
CA ASN A 184 15.24 23.82 -14.32
C ASN A 184 16.36 22.93 -14.86
N ASP A 185 16.10 22.06 -15.83
CA ASP A 185 16.99 21.00 -16.32
C ASP A 185 17.58 20.11 -15.21
N LEU A 186 16.82 19.97 -14.12
CA LEU A 186 17.23 19.30 -12.88
C LEU A 186 16.06 18.52 -12.29
N VAL A 187 16.34 17.31 -11.79
CA VAL A 187 15.32 16.51 -11.09
C VAL A 187 15.16 17.02 -9.65
N PRO A 188 13.93 17.29 -9.18
CA PRO A 188 13.73 17.77 -7.82
C PRO A 188 13.97 16.65 -6.79
N ASP A 189 14.60 16.99 -5.67
CA ASP A 189 14.77 16.06 -4.54
C ASP A 189 13.41 15.62 -3.97
N THR A 190 12.47 16.57 -3.88
CA THR A 190 11.08 16.33 -3.52
C THR A 190 10.15 17.14 -4.40
N VAL A 191 8.96 16.60 -4.68
CA VAL A 191 7.96 17.29 -5.49
C VAL A 191 7.02 18.02 -4.55
N VAL A 192 6.89 19.32 -4.73
CA VAL A 192 6.13 20.21 -3.86
C VAL A 192 5.09 21.02 -4.63
N THR A 193 4.05 21.45 -3.92
CA THR A 193 3.07 22.45 -4.36
C THR A 193 2.93 23.54 -3.30
N GLY A 194 2.65 24.77 -3.72
CA GLY A 194 2.64 25.92 -2.81
C GLY A 194 4.00 26.15 -2.14
N GLY A 195 3.99 26.55 -0.87
CA GLY A 195 5.23 26.84 -0.13
C GLY A 195 6.01 25.59 0.33
N ALA A 196 5.31 24.55 0.78
CA ALA A 196 5.91 23.36 1.40
C ALA A 196 5.06 22.07 1.25
N GLY A 197 4.04 22.06 0.39
CA GLY A 197 3.12 20.94 0.23
C GLY A 197 3.76 19.74 -0.48
N VAL A 198 4.19 18.71 0.25
CA VAL A 198 4.83 17.53 -0.34
C VAL A 198 3.80 16.61 -1.00
N VAL A 199 3.68 16.64 -2.33
CA VAL A 199 2.62 15.91 -3.06
C VAL A 199 2.76 14.38 -3.01
N LYS A 200 3.96 13.87 -2.70
CA LYS A 200 4.17 12.44 -2.45
C LYS A 200 3.45 11.96 -1.19
N PHE A 201 3.17 12.84 -0.23
CA PHE A 201 2.51 12.48 1.02
C PHE A 201 1.08 11.95 0.81
N PRO A 202 0.14 12.71 0.22
CA PRO A 202 -1.21 12.21 -0.04
C PRO A 202 -1.24 11.02 -1.02
N HIS A 203 -0.31 10.98 -1.98
CA HIS A 203 -0.15 9.82 -2.86
C HIS A 203 0.17 8.56 -2.05
N ALA A 204 1.22 8.59 -1.22
CA ALA A 204 1.64 7.44 -0.42
C ALA A 204 0.54 7.00 0.56
N THR A 205 -0.12 7.94 1.25
CA THR A 205 -1.19 7.62 2.19
C THR A 205 -2.36 6.94 1.48
N ALA A 206 -2.79 7.44 0.32
CA ALA A 206 -3.87 6.82 -0.45
C ALA A 206 -3.49 5.41 -0.97
N MET A 207 -2.27 5.23 -1.49
CA MET A 207 -1.78 3.93 -1.97
C MET A 207 -1.78 2.87 -0.87
N HIS A 208 -1.42 3.24 0.37
CA HIS A 208 -1.38 2.31 1.50
C HIS A 208 -2.74 2.03 2.15
N GLY A 209 -3.81 2.74 1.76
CA GLY A 209 -5.15 2.53 2.31
C GLY A 209 -5.70 1.13 2.05
N LEU A 210 -5.34 0.52 0.91
CA LEU A 210 -5.71 -0.85 0.59
C LEU A 210 -5.20 -1.83 1.66
N GLN A 211 -3.92 -1.75 2.01
CA GLN A 211 -3.28 -2.60 3.03
C GLN A 211 -3.93 -2.38 4.40
N VAL A 212 -4.22 -1.13 4.77
CA VAL A 212 -4.88 -0.80 6.03
C VAL A 212 -6.28 -1.42 6.12
N PHE A 213 -7.06 -1.38 5.03
CA PHE A 213 -8.42 -1.91 5.04
C PHE A 213 -8.44 -3.44 5.06
N ILE A 214 -7.58 -4.08 4.28
CA ILE A 214 -7.42 -5.54 4.31
C ILE A 214 -6.90 -6.00 5.68
N GLY A 215 -5.94 -5.28 6.26
CA GLY A 215 -5.48 -5.50 7.62
C GLY A 215 -6.63 -5.45 8.63
N ALA A 216 -7.51 -4.45 8.57
CA ALA A 216 -8.67 -4.36 9.44
C ALA A 216 -9.64 -5.56 9.29
N ALA A 217 -9.87 -6.04 8.07
CA ALA A 217 -10.71 -7.21 7.82
C ALA A 217 -10.10 -8.49 8.41
N ILE A 218 -8.79 -8.70 8.25
CA ILE A 218 -8.04 -9.83 8.79
C ILE A 218 -8.04 -9.81 10.32
N LEU A 219 -7.63 -8.68 10.90
CA LEU A 219 -7.47 -8.56 12.36
C LEU A 219 -8.82 -8.70 13.07
N SER A 220 -9.87 -8.07 12.55
CA SER A 220 -11.23 -8.23 13.08
C SER A 220 -11.79 -9.64 12.90
N GLY A 221 -11.40 -10.36 11.83
CA GLY A 221 -11.78 -11.75 11.57
C GLY A 221 -11.00 -12.82 12.35
N SER A 222 -9.90 -12.44 12.99
CA SER A 222 -9.10 -13.35 13.85
C SER A 222 -9.59 -13.40 15.31
N GLY A 223 -10.54 -12.53 15.68
CA GLY A 223 -11.08 -12.39 17.04
C GLY A 223 -12.44 -13.05 17.27
N SER A 224 -13.09 -12.70 18.39
CA SER A 224 -14.42 -13.19 18.81
C SER A 224 -15.57 -12.30 18.31
N LEU A 225 -15.25 -11.33 17.44
CA LEU A 225 -16.23 -10.39 16.94
C LEU A 225 -17.20 -11.10 15.99
N ASP A 226 -18.50 -10.95 16.26
CA ASP A 226 -19.55 -11.34 15.31
C ASP A 226 -19.47 -10.50 14.01
N ALA A 227 -20.18 -10.96 12.97
CA ALA A 227 -20.15 -10.33 11.65
C ALA A 227 -20.55 -8.83 11.67
N ARG A 228 -21.49 -8.43 12.54
CA ARG A 228 -21.97 -7.04 12.65
C ARG A 228 -20.89 -6.16 13.26
N ARG A 229 -20.23 -6.63 14.32
CA ARG A 229 -19.11 -5.91 14.98
C ARG A 229 -17.88 -5.83 14.08
N ARG A 230 -17.54 -6.90 13.35
CA ARG A 230 -16.47 -6.90 12.33
C ARG A 230 -16.72 -5.83 11.26
N LEU A 231 -17.92 -5.80 10.71
CA LEU A 231 -18.31 -4.77 9.73
C LEU A 231 -18.24 -3.37 10.33
N GLY A 232 -18.67 -3.19 11.58
CA GLY A 232 -18.55 -1.91 12.30
C GLY A 232 -17.10 -1.43 12.43
N VAL A 233 -16.17 -2.32 12.79
CA VAL A 233 -14.72 -2.02 12.83
C VAL A 233 -14.20 -1.61 11.46
N VAL A 234 -14.49 -2.39 10.41
CA VAL A 234 -14.02 -2.05 9.05
C VAL A 234 -14.61 -0.71 8.57
N ARG A 235 -15.88 -0.42 8.85
CA ARG A 235 -16.49 0.89 8.54
C ARG A 235 -15.76 2.05 9.22
N MET A 236 -15.39 1.90 10.49
CA MET A 236 -14.65 2.92 11.22
C MET A 236 -13.25 3.13 10.65
N VAL A 237 -12.55 2.05 10.29
CA VAL A 237 -11.22 2.15 9.65
C VAL A 237 -11.33 2.81 8.29
N VAL A 238 -12.28 2.39 7.44
CA VAL A 238 -12.51 3.00 6.13
C VAL A 238 -12.84 4.48 6.27
N ALA A 239 -13.77 4.86 7.16
CA ALA A 239 -14.13 6.26 7.36
C ALA A 239 -12.95 7.09 7.90
N GLY A 240 -12.26 6.60 8.93
CA GLY A 240 -11.14 7.31 9.55
C GLY A 240 -9.96 7.50 8.61
N TYR A 241 -9.58 6.46 7.86
CA TYR A 241 -8.47 6.55 6.92
C TYR A 241 -8.82 7.35 5.67
N THR A 242 -10.04 7.25 5.15
CA THR A 242 -10.48 8.11 4.04
C THR A 242 -10.47 9.58 4.46
N LEU A 243 -10.92 9.89 5.69
CA LEU A 243 -10.80 11.24 6.24
C LEU A 243 -9.34 11.68 6.34
N PHE A 244 -8.43 10.78 6.76
CA PHE A 244 -7.00 11.05 6.79
C PHE A 244 -6.42 11.34 5.40
N VAL A 245 -6.81 10.57 4.37
CA VAL A 245 -6.37 10.82 2.99
C VAL A 245 -6.91 12.16 2.48
N LEU A 246 -8.20 12.46 2.69
CA LEU A 246 -8.79 13.75 2.32
C LEU A 246 -8.09 14.92 3.01
N TRP A 247 -7.83 14.78 4.31
CA TRP A 247 -7.03 15.75 5.07
C TRP A 247 -5.65 15.94 4.44
N SER A 248 -4.92 14.86 4.15
CA SER A 248 -3.57 14.93 3.57
C SER A 248 -3.56 15.63 2.21
N ILE A 249 -4.61 15.46 1.39
CA ILE A 249 -4.76 16.15 0.10
C ILE A 249 -4.96 17.65 0.33
N VAL A 250 -5.95 18.04 1.15
CA VAL A 250 -6.28 19.45 1.41
C VAL A 250 -5.08 20.18 2.05
N HIS A 251 -4.46 19.55 3.03
CA HIS A 251 -3.28 20.08 3.73
C HIS A 251 -2.11 20.30 2.76
N THR A 252 -1.86 19.34 1.87
CA THR A 252 -0.83 19.46 0.83
C THR A 252 -1.16 20.56 -0.18
N MET A 253 -2.41 20.64 -0.64
CA MET A 253 -2.86 21.67 -1.59
C MET A 253 -2.78 23.08 -1.00
N ALA A 254 -2.92 23.23 0.31
CA ALA A 254 -2.70 24.49 1.03
C ALA A 254 -1.20 24.89 1.07
N GLY A 255 -0.30 24.08 0.53
CA GLY A 255 1.13 24.35 0.49
C GLY A 255 1.81 24.20 1.84
N ARG A 256 1.25 23.42 2.76
CA ARG A 256 1.80 23.20 4.10
C ARG A 256 2.70 21.99 4.16
N ALA A 257 3.75 22.07 4.97
CA ALA A 257 4.62 20.93 5.26
C ALA A 257 3.83 19.86 6.03
N PRO A 258 4.03 18.54 5.81
CA PRO A 258 3.23 17.48 6.42
C PRO A 258 3.08 17.52 7.96
N THR A 259 4.00 18.19 8.65
CA THR A 259 4.04 18.34 10.12
C THR A 259 3.39 19.63 10.63
N ASP A 260 2.99 20.54 9.74
CA ASP A 260 2.44 21.86 10.08
C ASP A 260 0.94 21.80 10.40
N LEU A 261 0.61 21.17 11.54
CA LEU A 261 -0.79 20.95 11.94
C LEU A 261 -1.35 22.16 12.69
N ALA A 262 -2.35 22.84 12.10
CA ALA A 262 -3.04 23.95 12.76
C ALA A 262 -4.55 23.98 12.47
N GLY A 263 -5.33 24.53 13.40
CA GLY A 263 -6.75 24.83 13.21
C GLY A 263 -7.61 23.61 12.85
N ILE A 264 -8.44 23.72 11.81
CA ILE A 264 -9.39 22.68 11.39
C ILE A 264 -8.70 21.38 10.94
N GLU A 265 -7.44 21.46 10.49
CA GLU A 265 -6.65 20.31 10.07
C GLU A 265 -6.26 19.43 11.25
N LEU A 266 -5.96 20.03 12.40
CA LEU A 266 -5.74 19.29 13.64
C LEU A 266 -7.01 18.54 14.06
N ALA A 267 -8.19 19.16 13.91
CA ALA A 267 -9.46 18.52 14.22
C ALA A 267 -9.76 17.33 13.29
N MET A 268 -9.47 17.45 11.99
CA MET A 268 -9.61 16.35 11.02
C MET A 268 -8.64 15.21 11.32
N ALA A 269 -7.37 15.51 11.60
CA ALA A 269 -6.37 14.52 11.98
C ALA A 269 -6.75 13.81 13.30
N ALA A 270 -7.22 14.57 14.30
CA ALA A 270 -7.68 14.02 15.57
C ALA A 270 -8.93 13.12 15.39
N ALA A 271 -9.88 13.52 14.55
CA ALA A 271 -11.06 12.71 14.24
C ALA A 271 -10.68 11.40 13.53
N ALA A 272 -9.76 11.45 12.55
CA ALA A 272 -9.24 10.27 11.89
C ALA A 272 -8.55 9.31 12.88
N CYS A 273 -7.64 9.85 13.70
CA CYS A 273 -6.95 9.09 14.75
C CYS A 273 -7.92 8.50 15.78
N GLY A 274 -8.95 9.25 16.18
CA GLY A 274 -9.99 8.78 17.11
C GLY A 274 -10.77 7.59 16.56
N LEU A 275 -11.21 7.65 15.30
CA LEU A 275 -11.91 6.54 14.64
C LEU A 275 -11.01 5.28 14.54
N LEU A 276 -9.75 5.46 14.15
CA LEU A 276 -8.78 4.36 14.06
C LEU A 276 -8.46 3.77 15.44
N GLY A 277 -8.30 4.63 16.46
CA GLY A 277 -8.03 4.22 17.84
C GLY A 277 -9.18 3.40 18.44
N VAL A 278 -10.43 3.83 18.25
CA VAL A 278 -11.60 3.08 18.71
C VAL A 278 -11.73 1.74 17.96
N ALA A 279 -11.47 1.72 16.65
CA ALA A 279 -11.46 0.48 15.88
C ALA A 279 -10.40 -0.51 16.40
N ALA A 280 -9.18 -0.03 16.64
CA ALA A 280 -8.10 -0.84 17.21
C ALA A 280 -8.45 -1.36 18.62
N ALA A 281 -8.99 -0.51 19.49
CA ALA A 281 -9.41 -0.90 20.84
C ALA A 281 -10.46 -2.03 20.81
N ARG A 282 -11.42 -1.98 19.89
CA ARG A 282 -12.44 -3.04 19.71
C ARG A 282 -11.83 -4.37 19.25
N VAL A 283 -10.83 -4.33 18.38
CA VAL A 283 -10.12 -5.55 17.94
C VAL A 283 -9.33 -6.15 19.10
N VAL A 284 -8.55 -5.33 19.81
CA VAL A 284 -7.75 -5.77 20.97
C VAL A 284 -8.62 -6.32 22.09
N SER A 285 -9.74 -5.66 22.41
CA SER A 285 -10.67 -6.15 23.43
C SER A 285 -11.26 -7.50 23.05
N ALA A 286 -11.59 -7.70 21.76
CA ALA A 286 -12.11 -8.97 21.28
C ALA A 286 -11.07 -10.09 21.41
N TRP A 287 -9.81 -9.83 21.08
CA TRP A 287 -8.74 -10.80 21.26
C TRP A 287 -8.51 -11.19 22.72
N ARG A 288 -8.64 -10.23 23.66
CA ARG A 288 -8.52 -10.49 25.10
C ARG A 288 -9.69 -11.28 25.66
N SER A 289 -10.88 -11.12 25.09
CA SER A 289 -12.10 -11.80 25.53
C SER A 289 -12.21 -13.28 25.10
N HIS A 290 -11.28 -13.78 24.28
CA HIS A 290 -11.24 -15.19 23.91
C HIS A 290 -10.79 -16.04 25.11
N PRO A 291 -11.64 -16.90 25.68
CA PRO A 291 -11.22 -17.82 26.72
C PRO A 291 -10.21 -18.79 26.10
N VAL A 292 -9.00 -18.85 26.65
CA VAL A 292 -8.16 -20.04 26.48
C VAL A 292 -8.97 -21.15 27.11
N ALA A 293 -9.50 -22.08 26.29
CA ALA A 293 -10.09 -23.29 26.83
C ALA A 293 -9.01 -23.95 27.72
N ALA A 294 -9.18 -23.85 29.04
CA ALA A 294 -8.39 -24.60 29.97
C ALA A 294 -8.60 -26.07 29.58
N ALA A 295 -7.55 -26.70 29.06
CA ALA A 295 -7.57 -28.13 28.80
C ALA A 295 -7.89 -28.81 30.14
N GLY A 296 -9.14 -29.24 30.29
CA GLY A 296 -9.58 -30.03 31.42
C GLY A 296 -8.84 -31.35 31.37
N VAL A 297 -7.72 -31.43 32.09
CA VAL A 297 -7.12 -32.70 32.47
C VAL A 297 -8.05 -33.28 33.53
N GLY A 298 -9.11 -33.94 33.07
CA GLY A 298 -9.92 -34.82 33.89
C GLY A 298 -9.09 -36.05 34.22
N VAL A 299 -8.35 -36.00 35.32
CA VAL A 299 -7.82 -37.21 35.96
C VAL A 299 -9.00 -37.85 36.70
N THR A 300 -9.69 -38.77 36.04
CA THR A 300 -10.51 -39.76 36.75
C THR A 300 -9.57 -40.82 37.30
N LEU A 301 -9.21 -40.71 38.59
CA LEU A 301 -8.66 -41.83 39.34
C LEU A 301 -9.80 -42.82 39.61
N ARG A 302 -9.67 -44.03 39.07
CA ARG A 302 -10.29 -45.25 39.58
C ARG A 302 -9.18 -46.19 40.02
#